data_AF-A0AB73FSE2-F1
#
_entry.id   AF-A0AB73FSE2-F1
#
_cell.length_a   1.000
_cell.length_b   1.000
_cell.length_c   1.000
_cell.angle_alpha   90.00
_cell.angle_beta   90.00
_cell.angle_gamma   90.00
#
_symmetry.space_group_name_H-M   'P 1'
#
loop_
_entity.id
_entity.type
_entity.pdbx_description
1 polymer ?
#
loop_
_entity_poly.entity_id
_entity_poly.type
_entity_poly.pdbx_seq_one_letter_code
_entity_poly.pdbx_strand_id
1 'polypeptide(L)'
;MMDHWRLAYLGMRHFPHELTEFELNTFFTFSARECALIDGRRSHLYRLAVGLHLGFVRMTGRTLDAYKQIPKRLWHHLGEQLGVEPPDLGTLRALYDDRTDTLADH
;
A
#
# COMPACT_ATOMS: atom_id res chain seq x y z
N MET A 1 17.28 6.52 -17.49
CA MET A 1 17.21 7.93 -17.07
C MET A 1 16.32 7.95 -15.84
N MET A 2 16.84 8.32 -14.66
CA MET A 2 16.05 8.34 -13.43
C MET A 2 15.10 9.54 -13.49
N ASP A 3 13.80 9.28 -13.39
CA ASP A 3 12.79 10.33 -13.28
C ASP A 3 13.06 11.19 -12.05
N HIS A 4 13.46 12.44 -12.26
CA HIS A 4 13.71 13.39 -11.18
C HIS A 4 12.48 13.57 -10.27
N TRP A 5 11.26 13.43 -10.82
CA TRP A 5 10.03 13.53 -10.04
C TRP A 5 9.88 12.41 -9.00
N ARG A 6 10.48 11.23 -9.21
CA ARG A 6 10.47 10.15 -8.21
C ARG A 6 11.31 10.47 -6.98
N LEU A 7 12.35 11.31 -7.14
CA LEU A 7 13.21 11.71 -6.04
C LEU A 7 12.45 12.50 -4.97
N ALA A 8 11.35 13.18 -5.36
CA ALA A 8 10.51 13.93 -4.42
C ALA A 8 9.86 13.01 -3.35
N TYR A 9 9.68 11.73 -3.67
CA TYR A 9 9.03 10.75 -2.78
C TYR A 9 10.03 9.94 -1.95
N LEU A 10 11.30 9.94 -2.34
CA LEU A 10 12.35 9.23 -1.59
C LEU A 10 12.47 9.81 -0.19
N GLY A 11 12.38 8.94 0.81
CA GLY A 11 12.45 9.39 2.19
C GLY A 11 11.14 10.02 2.69
N MET A 12 10.01 9.89 2.01
CA MET A 12 8.73 10.20 2.67
C MET A 12 8.40 9.13 3.71
N ARG A 13 7.88 9.57 4.87
CA ARG A 13 7.32 8.69 5.91
C ARG A 13 5.80 8.68 5.91
N HIS A 14 5.19 9.51 5.07
CA HIS A 14 3.74 9.67 4.92
C HIS A 14 3.35 9.59 3.44
N PHE A 15 2.14 9.12 3.15
CA PHE A 15 1.55 9.19 1.82
C PHE A 15 1.24 10.65 1.52
N PRO A 16 1.45 11.11 0.27
CA PRO A 16 0.94 12.41 -0.14
C PRO A 16 -0.59 12.45 0.06
N HIS A 17 -1.11 13.64 0.38
CA HIS A 17 -2.54 13.83 0.65
C HIS A 17 -3.42 13.41 -0.53
N GLU A 18 -2.91 13.61 -1.74
CA GLU A 18 -3.53 13.16 -2.99
C GLU A 18 -2.51 12.34 -3.78
N LEU A 19 -2.89 11.10 -4.11
CA LEU A 19 -2.21 10.30 -5.11
C LEU A 19 -2.95 10.47 -6.43
N THR A 20 -2.23 10.93 -7.45
CA THR A 20 -2.72 11.00 -8.82
C THR A 20 -2.76 9.61 -9.45
N GLU A 21 -3.55 9.47 -10.52
CA GLU A 21 -3.61 8.23 -11.31
C GLU A 21 -2.23 7.84 -11.88
N PHE A 22 -1.39 8.84 -12.17
CA PHE A 22 -0.04 8.60 -12.66
C PHE A 22 0.85 7.94 -11.58
N GLU A 23 0.79 8.43 -10.34
CA GLU A 23 1.52 7.83 -9.22
C GLU A 23 1.02 6.42 -8.91
N LEU A 24 -0.30 6.22 -8.92
CA LEU A 24 -0.93 4.90 -8.76
C LEU A 24 -0.45 3.93 -9.84
N ASN A 25 -0.49 4.35 -11.11
CA ASN A 25 -0.03 3.50 -12.21
C ASN A 25 1.47 3.25 -12.21
N THR A 26 2.27 4.16 -11.66
CA THR A 26 3.72 4.01 -11.65
C THR A 26 4.22 3.12 -10.51
N PHE A 27 3.63 3.24 -9.32
CA PHE A 27 4.13 2.59 -8.11
C PHE A 27 3.25 1.44 -7.62
N PHE A 28 1.95 1.47 -7.92
CA PHE A 28 0.96 0.53 -7.39
C PHE A 28 0.32 -0.36 -8.47
N THR A 29 0.93 -0.41 -9.65
CA THR A 29 0.61 -1.37 -10.71
C THR A 29 1.64 -2.48 -10.69
N PHE A 30 1.17 -3.72 -10.63
CA PHE A 30 2.00 -4.90 -10.48
C PHE A 30 1.98 -5.75 -11.75
N SER A 31 3.14 -6.31 -12.09
CA SER A 31 3.24 -7.28 -13.18
C SER A 31 2.52 -8.57 -12.79
N ALA A 32 2.12 -9.39 -13.78
CA ALA A 32 1.49 -10.68 -13.52
C ALA A 32 2.30 -11.58 -12.56
N ARG A 33 3.64 -11.51 -12.64
CA ARG A 33 4.54 -12.21 -11.71
C ARG A 33 4.44 -11.70 -10.28
N GLU A 34 4.38 -10.39 -10.09
CA GLU A 34 4.22 -9.77 -8.76
C GLU A 34 2.84 -10.11 -8.18
N CYS A 35 1.79 -10.04 -9.02
CA CYS A 35 0.44 -10.42 -8.62
C CYS A 35 0.37 -11.90 -8.19
N ALA A 36 1.02 -12.82 -8.92
CA ALA A 36 1.09 -14.23 -8.53
C ALA A 36 1.84 -14.46 -7.20
N LEU A 37 2.89 -13.68 -6.91
CA LEU A 37 3.59 -13.74 -5.63
C LEU A 37 2.73 -13.21 -4.47
N ILE A 38 1.89 -12.21 -4.74
CA ILE A 38 0.94 -11.67 -3.77
C ILE A 38 -0.21 -12.66 -3.54
N ASP A 39 -0.73 -13.28 -4.62
CA ASP A 39 -1.83 -14.24 -4.64
C ASP A 39 -1.56 -15.49 -3.79
N GLY A 40 -0.28 -15.90 -3.67
CA GLY A 40 0.14 -17.00 -2.81
C GLY A 40 -0.18 -16.85 -1.32
N ARG A 41 -0.70 -15.69 -0.87
CA ARG A 41 -1.18 -15.47 0.51
C ARG A 41 -2.67 -15.75 0.65
N ARG A 42 -3.03 -16.55 1.67
CA ARG A 42 -4.40 -17.09 1.90
C ARG A 42 -5.52 -16.07 2.15
N SER A 43 -5.22 -14.80 2.48
CA SER A 43 -6.26 -13.83 2.84
C SER A 43 -6.19 -12.58 1.97
N HIS A 44 -7.35 -12.20 1.42
CA HIS A 44 -7.57 -11.01 0.59
C HIS A 44 -7.00 -9.73 1.23
N LEU A 45 -7.16 -9.57 2.54
CA LEU A 45 -6.61 -8.44 3.28
C LEU A 45 -5.07 -8.42 3.29
N TYR A 46 -4.45 -9.60 3.45
CA TYR A 46 -2.99 -9.71 3.40
C TYR A 46 -2.45 -9.45 2.00
N ARG A 47 -3.18 -9.82 0.95
CA ARG A 47 -2.82 -9.52 -0.44
C ARG A 47 -2.76 -8.02 -0.67
N LEU A 48 -3.80 -7.30 -0.24
CA LEU A 48 -3.84 -5.84 -0.33
C LEU A 48 -2.76 -5.17 0.52
N ALA A 49 -2.52 -5.64 1.75
CA ALA A 49 -1.47 -5.12 2.61
C ALA A 49 -0.06 -5.29 1.99
N VAL A 50 0.20 -6.42 1.33
CA VAL A 50 1.46 -6.65 0.62
C VAL A 50 1.59 -5.75 -0.60
N GLY A 51 0.53 -5.62 -1.41
CA GLY A 51 0.53 -4.70 -2.55
C GLY A 51 0.80 -3.27 -2.10
N LEU A 52 0.12 -2.81 -1.04
CA LEU A 52 0.37 -1.51 -0.43
C LEU A 52 1.83 -1.34 0.00
N HIS A 53 2.38 -2.31 0.72
CA HIS A 53 3.76 -2.24 1.22
C HIS A 53 4.77 -2.23 0.07
N LEU A 54 4.58 -3.07 -0.95
CA LEU A 54 5.46 -3.15 -2.12
C LEU A 54 5.46 -1.83 -2.90
N GLY A 55 4.29 -1.28 -3.18
CA GLY A 55 4.17 0.00 -3.86
C GLY A 55 4.74 1.17 -3.06
N PHE A 56 4.57 1.15 -1.73
CA PHE A 56 5.16 2.17 -0.85
C PHE A 56 6.69 2.11 -0.81
N VAL A 57 7.28 0.92 -0.70
CA VAL A 57 8.74 0.72 -0.77
C VAL A 57 9.26 1.16 -2.14
N ARG A 58 8.55 0.85 -3.21
CA ARG A 58 8.91 1.27 -4.58
C ARG A 58 8.86 2.79 -4.76
N MET A 59 7.90 3.45 -4.11
CA MET A 59 7.71 4.91 -4.17
C MET A 59 8.71 5.67 -3.29
N THR A 60 8.93 5.22 -2.06
CA THR A 60 9.67 6.00 -1.04
C THR A 60 11.06 5.45 -0.72
N GLY A 61 11.36 4.22 -1.16
CA GLY A 61 12.57 3.49 -0.81
C GLY A 61 12.60 2.97 0.62
N ARG A 62 11.48 3.06 1.37
CA ARG A 62 11.41 2.72 2.80
C ARG A 62 10.20 1.86 3.12
N THR A 63 10.26 1.12 4.22
CA THR A 63 9.13 0.35 4.72
C THR A 63 8.03 1.28 5.24
N LEU A 64 6.78 0.88 5.02
CA LEU A 64 5.61 1.58 5.53
C LEU A 64 5.63 1.58 7.07
N ASP A 65 5.54 2.76 7.69
CA ASP A 65 5.43 2.94 9.15
C ASP A 65 4.01 2.61 9.66
N ALA A 66 3.65 2.86 10.92
CA ALA A 66 2.30 2.62 11.41
C ALA A 66 1.33 3.69 10.87
N TYR A 67 0.72 3.43 9.71
CA TYR A 67 -0.08 4.42 9.02
C TYR A 67 -1.53 4.47 9.48
N LYS A 68 -1.96 5.65 9.91
CA LYS A 68 -3.34 5.91 10.34
C LYS A 68 -4.30 6.24 9.18
N GLN A 69 -3.81 6.65 8.01
CA GLN A 69 -4.66 7.09 6.89
C GLN A 69 -4.06 6.73 5.52
N ILE A 70 -4.73 5.80 4.83
CA ILE A 70 -4.42 5.41 3.44
C ILE A 70 -5.57 5.91 2.55
N PRO A 71 -5.29 6.59 1.43
CA PRO A 71 -6.33 7.16 0.57
C PRO A 71 -7.21 6.07 -0.06
N LYS A 72 -8.53 6.32 -0.13
CA LYS A 72 -9.52 5.36 -0.68
C LYS A 72 -9.21 4.95 -2.12
N ARG A 73 -8.75 5.90 -2.94
CA ARG A 73 -8.37 5.65 -4.34
C ARG A 73 -7.28 4.59 -4.46
N LEU A 74 -6.34 4.55 -3.50
CA LEU A 74 -5.29 3.55 -3.50
C LEU A 74 -5.86 2.15 -3.22
N TRP A 75 -6.78 2.01 -2.27
CA TRP A 75 -7.45 0.73 -2.02
C TRP A 75 -8.24 0.25 -3.23
N HIS A 76 -8.96 1.15 -3.91
CA HIS A 76 -9.68 0.80 -5.13
C HIS A 76 -8.72 0.34 -6.24
N HIS A 77 -7.62 1.07 -6.47
CA HIS A 77 -6.60 0.68 -7.46
C HIS A 77 -5.98 -0.68 -7.14
N LEU A 78 -5.62 -0.92 -5.87
CA LEU A 78 -5.06 -2.20 -5.43
C LEU A 78 -6.07 -3.36 -5.56
N GLY A 79 -7.34 -3.11 -5.27
CA GLY A 79 -8.41 -4.09 -5.45
C GLY A 79 -8.54 -4.53 -6.91
N GLU A 80 -8.61 -3.56 -7.83
CA GLU A 80 -8.65 -3.81 -9.27
C GLU A 80 -7.39 -4.54 -9.77
N GLN A 81 -6.21 -4.15 -9.29
CA GLN A 81 -4.93 -4.76 -9.68
C GLN A 81 -4.76 -6.20 -9.19
N LEU A 82 -5.28 -6.50 -7.99
CA LEU A 82 -5.08 -7.80 -7.33
C LEU A 82 -6.30 -8.72 -7.44
N GLY A 83 -7.38 -8.26 -8.07
CA GLY A 83 -8.65 -9.00 -8.18
C GLY A 83 -9.33 -9.20 -6.82
N VAL A 84 -9.15 -8.26 -5.89
CA VAL A 84 -9.68 -8.33 -4.53
C VAL A 84 -10.71 -7.24 -4.34
N GLU A 85 -11.87 -7.58 -3.80
CA GLU A 85 -12.88 -6.57 -3.45
C GLU A 85 -12.28 -5.57 -2.43
N PRO A 86 -12.33 -4.25 -2.72
CA PRO A 86 -11.74 -3.26 -1.84
C PRO A 86 -12.45 -3.31 -0.49
N PRO A 87 -11.74 -3.57 0.62
CA PRO A 87 -12.36 -3.67 1.93
C PRO A 87 -12.91 -2.31 2.35
N ASP A 88 -14.09 -2.33 2.98
CA ASP A 88 -14.65 -1.16 3.63
C ASP A 88 -13.64 -0.57 4.63
N LEU A 89 -13.60 0.77 4.73
CA LEU A 89 -12.68 1.47 5.64
C LEU A 89 -12.79 0.98 7.08
N GLY A 90 -13.97 0.49 7.50
CA GLY A 90 -14.18 -0.08 8.83
C GLY A 90 -13.33 -1.34 9.07
N THR A 91 -13.27 -2.25 8.11
CA THR A 91 -12.48 -3.50 8.19
C THR A 91 -10.99 -3.21 8.13
N LEU A 92 -10.59 -2.21 7.35
CA LEU A 92 -9.20 -1.75 7.30
C LEU A 92 -8.78 -1.11 8.63
N ARG A 93 -9.60 -0.23 9.20
CA ARG A 93 -9.29 0.41 10.48
C ARG A 93 -9.15 -0.64 11.58
N ALA A 94 -10.04 -1.63 11.64
CA ALA A 94 -9.94 -2.75 12.57
C ALA A 94 -8.61 -3.53 12.45
N LEU A 95 -8.10 -3.72 11.22
CA LEU A 95 -6.84 -4.43 10.97
C LEU A 95 -5.59 -3.67 11.43
N TYR A 96 -5.62 -2.33 11.37
CA TYR A 96 -4.52 -1.48 11.80
C TYR A 96 -4.60 -1.08 13.27
N ASP A 97 -5.81 -0.92 13.82
CA ASP A 97 -6.06 -0.62 15.23
C ASP A 97 -5.60 -1.77 16.13
N ASP A 98 -5.85 -3.02 15.71
CA ASP A 98 -5.46 -4.25 16.42
C ASP A 98 -3.92 -4.43 16.52
N ARG A 99 -3.15 -3.85 15.59
CA ARG A 99 -1.67 -3.85 15.64
C ARG A 99 -1.09 -2.70 16.46
N THR A 100 -1.91 -1.77 16.96
CA THR A 100 -1.44 -0.71 17.87
C THR A 100 -1.37 -1.18 19.33
N ASP A 101 -1.92 -2.35 19.65
CA ASP A 101 -1.94 -2.91 21.02
C ASP A 101 -0.78 -3.87 21.32
N THR A 102 0.32 -3.80 20.55
CA THR A 102 1.55 -4.56 20.87
C THR A 102 2.80 -3.67 20.95
N LEU A 103 2.61 -2.41 21.35
CA LEU A 103 3.69 -1.46 21.66
C LEU A 103 3.36 -0.69 22.94
N ALA A 104 3.04 -1.44 23.99
CA ALA A 104 2.94 -0.96 25.36
C ALA A 104 3.52 -1.99 26.34
N ASP A 105 4.74 -2.47 26.09
CA ASP A 105 5.61 -3.02 27.13
C ASP A 105 7.07 -2.95 26.65
N HIS A 106 7.79 -1.92 27.09
CA HIS A 106 9.22 -1.95 27.45
C HIS A 106 9.71 -0.56 27.90
#